data_AF-A0A9E1IDG9-F1
#
_entry.id   AF-A0A9E1IDG9-F1
#
_cell.length_a   1.000
_cell.length_b   1.000
_cell.length_c   1.000
_cell.angle_alpha   90.00
_cell.angle_beta   90.00
_cell.angle_gamma   90.00
#
_symmetry.space_group_name_H-M   'P 1'
#
loop_
_entity.id
_entity.type
_entity.pdbx_description
1 polymer ?
#
loop_
_entity_poly.entity_id
_entity_poly.type
_entity_poly.pdbx_seq_one_letter_code
_entity_poly.pdbx_strand_id
1 'polypeptide(L)'
;MEIRHSYSKASGWGFQDAFGIALRFPSEEGFTPQAGESWIVKTSPGNNTTVLDTYVQKPGWYTDVWRSTENRVYVTDIEGSVLHGPLPPGDVWPQKQVGFTLAGIWGLDDRHVYVWGLRGKDPAMATWDGAQWREVPSPDFQVNGLHGTAPDLLVAVGSLGEISCRDVA
;
A
#
# COMPACT_ATOMS: atom_id res chain seq x y z
N MET A 1 -5.99 -1.93 -30.29
CA MET A 1 -5.93 -1.60 -28.86
C MET A 1 -4.51 -1.81 -28.38
N GLU A 2 -3.78 -0.73 -28.13
CA GLU A 2 -2.42 -0.77 -27.57
C GLU A 2 -2.51 -0.82 -26.03
N ILE A 3 -1.77 -1.75 -25.43
CA ILE A 3 -1.70 -1.93 -23.97
C ILE A 3 -0.36 -1.40 -23.46
N ARG A 4 -0.41 -0.67 -22.34
CA ARG A 4 0.76 -0.17 -21.61
C ARG A 4 0.89 -0.82 -20.26
N HIS A 5 2.12 -0.75 -19.75
CA HIS A 5 2.49 -1.27 -18.44
C HIS A 5 3.32 -0.22 -17.69
N SER A 6 3.18 -0.17 -16.37
CA SER A 6 4.01 0.66 -15.51
C SER A 6 4.19 0.04 -14.13
N TYR A 7 5.11 0.59 -13.34
CA TYR A 7 5.28 0.26 -11.92
C TYR A 7 5.03 1.53 -11.11
N SER A 8 4.12 1.49 -10.14
CA SER A 8 3.63 2.70 -9.46
C SER A 8 4.20 2.89 -8.05
N LYS A 9 4.44 1.81 -7.33
CA LYS A 9 4.90 1.80 -5.93
C LYS A 9 5.89 0.66 -5.70
N ALA A 10 6.76 0.85 -4.73
CA ALA A 10 7.66 -0.20 -4.27
C ALA A 10 7.96 -0.07 -2.76
N SER A 11 8.14 -1.20 -2.09
CA SER A 11 8.54 -1.26 -0.68
C SER A 11 9.45 -2.45 -0.39
N GLY A 12 10.58 -2.17 0.25
CA GLY A 12 11.63 -3.13 0.62
C GLY A 12 12.89 -2.39 1.08
N TRP A 13 13.90 -3.15 1.53
CA TRP A 13 15.17 -2.61 1.99
C TRP A 13 16.25 -2.64 0.90
N GLY A 14 16.00 -3.35 -0.19
CA GLY A 14 16.87 -3.42 -1.35
C GLY A 14 16.19 -4.07 -2.55
N PHE A 15 16.92 -4.12 -3.67
CA PHE A 15 16.37 -4.62 -4.93
C PHE A 15 15.83 -6.07 -4.85
N GLN A 16 16.47 -6.92 -4.04
CA GLN A 16 16.13 -8.35 -3.95
C GLN A 16 14.92 -8.66 -3.05
N ASP A 17 14.50 -7.69 -2.25
CA ASP A 17 13.44 -7.89 -1.25
C ASP A 17 12.27 -6.93 -1.42
N ALA A 18 12.37 -6.02 -2.40
CA ALA A 18 11.34 -5.08 -2.75
C ALA A 18 10.15 -5.74 -3.45
N PHE A 19 8.97 -5.39 -2.97
CA PHE A 19 7.70 -5.63 -3.63
C PHE A 19 7.30 -4.40 -4.40
N GLY A 20 6.67 -4.59 -5.55
CA GLY A 20 6.15 -3.51 -6.37
C GLY A 20 4.70 -3.74 -6.77
N ILE A 21 4.06 -2.65 -7.20
CA ILE A 21 2.77 -2.71 -7.89
C ILE A 21 3.04 -2.54 -9.38
N ALA A 22 2.75 -3.59 -10.16
CA ALA A 22 2.73 -3.52 -11.61
C ALA A 22 1.31 -3.22 -12.09
N LEU A 23 1.19 -2.37 -13.11
CA LEU A 23 -0.08 -1.96 -13.69
C LEU A 23 -0.12 -2.33 -15.17
N ARG A 24 -1.31 -2.69 -15.66
CA ARG A 24 -1.62 -2.89 -17.10
C ARG A 24 -2.88 -2.14 -17.44
N PHE A 25 -2.88 -1.40 -18.55
CA PHE A 25 -4.02 -0.55 -18.93
C PHE A 25 -4.00 -0.19 -20.43
N PRO A 26 -5.15 0.21 -21.01
CA PRO A 26 -5.21 0.75 -22.37
C PRO A 26 -4.41 2.05 -22.48
N SER A 27 -3.56 2.15 -23.51
CA SER A 27 -2.68 3.30 -23.72
C SER A 27 -3.41 4.64 -23.91
N GLU A 28 -4.57 4.61 -24.56
CA GLU A 28 -5.34 5.79 -24.96
C GLU A 28 -6.00 6.50 -23.76
N GLU A 29 -6.35 5.75 -22.72
CA GLU A 29 -7.06 6.26 -21.53
C GLU A 29 -6.13 6.48 -20.33
N GLY A 30 -4.95 5.86 -20.35
CA GLY A 30 -4.12 5.73 -19.15
C GLY A 30 -4.70 4.74 -18.15
N PHE A 31 -4.15 4.71 -16.94
CA PHE A 31 -4.67 3.82 -15.90
C PHE A 31 -5.95 4.41 -15.29
N THR A 32 -7.02 3.62 -15.30
CA THR A 32 -8.24 3.88 -14.53
C THR A 32 -8.61 2.63 -13.74
N PRO A 33 -9.23 2.73 -12.55
CA PRO A 33 -9.67 1.56 -11.80
C PRO A 33 -10.67 0.67 -12.57
N GLN A 34 -11.37 1.19 -13.58
CA GLN A 34 -12.38 0.45 -14.34
C GLN A 34 -11.78 -0.35 -15.51
N ALA A 35 -10.68 0.12 -16.09
CA ALA A 35 -10.05 -0.50 -17.27
C ALA A 35 -8.62 -1.02 -17.00
N GLY A 36 -8.08 -0.75 -15.82
CA GLY A 36 -6.75 -1.17 -15.40
C GLY A 36 -6.76 -2.46 -14.58
N GLU A 37 -5.60 -3.09 -14.53
CA GLU A 37 -5.31 -4.24 -13.68
C GLU A 37 -4.05 -3.97 -12.87
N SER A 38 -4.01 -4.52 -11.65
CA SER A 38 -2.88 -4.37 -10.73
C SER A 38 -2.37 -5.74 -10.26
N TRP A 39 -1.05 -5.87 -10.17
CA TRP A 39 -0.36 -7.03 -9.61
C TRP A 39 0.61 -6.61 -8.53
N ILE A 40 0.71 -7.44 -7.50
CA ILE A 40 1.82 -7.41 -6.56
C ILE A 40 2.90 -8.32 -7.08
N VAL A 41 4.07 -7.74 -7.26
CA VAL A 41 5.19 -8.41 -7.90
C VAL A 41 6.46 -8.29 -7.07
N LYS A 42 7.37 -9.25 -7.24
CA LYS A 42 8.70 -9.23 -6.65
C LYS A 42 9.71 -9.73 -7.67
N THR A 43 10.89 -9.14 -7.71
CA THR A 43 12.00 -9.70 -8.49
C THR A 43 12.64 -10.88 -7.77
N SER A 44 12.99 -11.91 -8.52
CA SER A 44 13.76 -13.07 -8.03
C SER A 44 14.88 -13.45 -9.00
N PRO A 45 15.96 -14.08 -8.53
CA PRO A 45 17.01 -14.58 -9.40
C PRO A 45 16.50 -15.72 -10.30
N GLY A 46 16.70 -15.59 -11.61
CA GLY A 46 16.56 -16.66 -12.59
C GLY A 46 17.91 -17.19 -13.06
N ASN A 47 17.90 -18.23 -13.89
CA ASN A 47 19.12 -18.74 -14.51
C ASN A 47 19.67 -17.72 -15.53
N ASN A 48 20.66 -16.93 -15.13
CA ASN A 48 21.20 -15.77 -15.87
C ASN A 48 20.16 -14.68 -16.21
N THR A 49 19.05 -14.61 -15.48
CA THR A 49 17.98 -13.61 -15.70
C THR A 49 17.45 -13.08 -14.36
N THR A 50 16.64 -12.03 -14.41
CA THR A 50 15.74 -11.65 -13.31
C THR A 50 14.33 -12.09 -13.70
N VAL A 51 13.66 -12.81 -12.80
CA VAL A 51 12.27 -13.22 -12.95
C VAL A 51 11.40 -12.26 -12.14
N LEU A 52 10.18 -12.01 -12.64
CA LEU A 52 9.17 -11.25 -11.93
C LEU A 52 8.10 -12.22 -11.42
N ASP A 53 8.13 -12.50 -10.12
CA ASP A 53 7.13 -13.34 -9.48
C ASP A 53 5.86 -12.52 -9.23
N THR A 54 4.71 -13.09 -9.56
CA THR A 54 3.38 -12.50 -9.30
C THR A 54 2.75 -13.13 -8.07
N TYR A 55 2.16 -12.31 -7.21
CA TYR A 55 1.66 -12.73 -5.90
C TYR A 55 0.14 -12.69 -5.83
N VAL A 56 -0.43 -11.48 -5.88
CA VAL A 56 -1.88 -11.25 -5.95
C VAL A 56 -2.18 -10.29 -7.08
N GLN A 57 -3.38 -10.41 -7.65
CA GLN A 57 -3.80 -9.64 -8.80
C GLN A 57 -5.29 -9.39 -8.79
N LYS A 58 -5.69 -8.23 -9.31
CA LYS A 58 -7.09 -7.90 -9.55
C LYS A 58 -7.27 -7.00 -10.76
N PRO A 59 -8.43 -7.04 -11.44
CA PRO A 59 -8.95 -5.87 -12.13
C PRO A 59 -9.12 -4.74 -11.11
N GLY A 60 -8.71 -3.52 -11.44
CA GLY A 60 -8.74 -2.38 -10.56
C GLY A 60 -7.38 -1.99 -9.99
N TRP A 61 -7.40 -1.28 -8.87
CA TRP A 61 -6.25 -0.50 -8.41
C TRP A 61 -5.80 -0.88 -7.00
N TYR A 62 -4.62 -1.51 -6.92
CA TYR A 62 -3.84 -1.49 -5.68
C TYR A 62 -3.13 -0.14 -5.58
N THR A 63 -3.38 0.58 -4.49
CA THR A 63 -2.98 1.98 -4.35
C THR A 63 -1.59 2.13 -3.74
N ASP A 64 -1.20 1.19 -2.87
CA ASP A 64 0.11 1.20 -2.22
C ASP A 64 0.51 -0.17 -1.66
N VAL A 65 1.80 -0.33 -1.39
CA VAL A 65 2.39 -1.56 -0.87
C VAL A 65 3.42 -1.23 0.21
N TRP A 66 3.37 -1.94 1.32
CA TRP A 66 4.36 -1.84 2.38
C TRP A 66 4.84 -3.23 2.79
N ARG A 67 6.16 -3.43 2.80
CA ARG A 67 6.80 -4.63 3.31
C ARG A 67 7.27 -4.40 4.74
N SER A 68 6.83 -5.26 5.65
CA SER A 68 7.26 -5.22 7.04
C SER A 68 8.64 -5.83 7.24
N THR A 69 9.24 -5.53 8.40
CA THR A 69 10.48 -6.16 8.87
C THR A 69 10.30 -7.63 9.25
N GLU A 70 9.07 -8.06 9.56
CA GLU A 70 8.72 -9.40 10.03
C GLU A 70 8.24 -10.34 8.92
N ASN A 71 8.65 -10.08 7.68
CA ASN A 71 8.34 -10.91 6.50
C ASN A 71 6.84 -10.97 6.14
N ARG A 72 6.13 -9.86 6.28
CA ARG A 72 4.81 -9.66 5.67
C ARG A 72 4.82 -8.57 4.63
N VAL A 73 3.84 -8.63 3.76
CA VAL A 73 3.54 -7.56 2.80
C VAL A 73 2.09 -7.18 2.96
N TYR A 74 1.83 -5.88 3.00
CA TYR A 74 0.53 -5.27 3.12
C TYR A 74 0.25 -4.43 1.88
N VAL A 75 -0.97 -4.50 1.37
CA VAL A 75 -1.36 -3.88 0.10
C VAL A 75 -2.72 -3.23 0.26
N THR A 76 -2.81 -1.94 -0.05
CA THR A 76 -4.08 -1.22 -0.06
C THR A 76 -4.78 -1.34 -1.40
N ASP A 77 -6.09 -1.49 -1.35
CA ASP A 77 -6.99 -1.48 -2.49
C ASP A 77 -7.82 -0.19 -2.46
N ILE A 78 -8.01 0.43 -3.62
CA ILE A 78 -8.84 1.64 -3.77
C ILE A 78 -10.26 1.43 -3.22
N GLU A 79 -10.77 0.19 -3.22
CA GLU A 79 -12.09 -0.18 -2.69
C GLU A 79 -12.17 -0.21 -1.16
N GLY A 80 -11.10 0.16 -0.45
CA GLY A 80 -11.12 0.36 0.98
C GLY A 80 -10.74 -0.86 1.81
N SER A 81 -10.03 -1.80 1.20
CA SER A 81 -9.54 -3.00 1.86
C SER A 81 -8.02 -3.10 1.85
N VAL A 82 -7.48 -3.81 2.84
CA VAL A 82 -6.07 -4.17 2.89
C VAL A 82 -5.94 -5.68 2.77
N LEU A 83 -5.09 -6.12 1.85
CA LEU A 83 -4.64 -7.50 1.74
C LEU A 83 -3.28 -7.62 2.43
N HIS A 84 -3.03 -8.72 3.12
CA HIS A 84 -1.71 -8.99 3.66
C HIS A 84 -1.36 -10.47 3.67
N GLY A 85 -0.11 -10.80 3.38
CA GLY A 85 0.36 -12.19 3.31
C GLY A 85 1.77 -12.39 3.88
N PRO A 86 2.12 -13.63 4.28
CA PRO A 86 3.46 -13.98 4.71
C PRO A 86 4.44 -14.08 3.52
N LEU A 87 5.73 -14.06 3.82
CA LEU A 87 6.81 -14.44 2.92
C LEU A 87 7.44 -15.76 3.40
N PRO A 88 7.61 -16.78 2.53
CA PRO A 88 7.20 -16.83 1.12
C PRO A 88 5.67 -16.83 0.95
N PRO A 89 5.16 -16.39 -0.20
CA PRO A 89 3.73 -16.29 -0.44
C PRO A 89 3.05 -17.65 -0.44
N GLY A 90 1.90 -17.72 0.21
CA GLY A 90 0.90 -18.77 -0.05
C GLY A 90 -0.12 -18.32 -1.10
N ASP A 91 -1.03 -19.22 -1.46
CA ASP A 91 -1.96 -19.02 -2.60
C ASP A 91 -3.03 -17.94 -2.39
N VAL A 92 -3.27 -17.50 -1.14
CA VAL A 92 -4.32 -16.53 -0.83
C VAL A 92 -3.89 -15.57 0.28
N TRP A 93 -3.99 -14.27 0.02
CA TRP A 93 -3.79 -13.23 1.05
C TRP A 93 -5.15 -12.81 1.62
N PRO A 94 -5.36 -12.94 2.95
CA PRO A 94 -6.56 -12.43 3.59
C PRO A 94 -6.77 -10.94 3.31
N GLN A 95 -8.02 -10.58 2.99
CA GLN A 95 -8.46 -9.22 2.76
C GLN A 95 -9.33 -8.75 3.93
N LYS A 96 -9.08 -7.54 4.43
CA LYS A 96 -9.87 -6.92 5.50
C LYS A 96 -10.33 -5.53 5.11
N GLN A 97 -11.60 -5.24 5.34
CA GLN A 97 -12.19 -3.92 5.08
C GLN A 97 -11.78 -2.92 6.17
N VAL A 98 -11.45 -1.71 5.73
CA VAL A 98 -11.11 -0.56 6.60
C VAL A 98 -12.27 0.45 6.63
N GLY A 99 -13.01 0.58 5.52
CA GLY A 99 -14.24 1.40 5.46
C GLY A 99 -14.05 2.84 4.96
N PHE A 100 -13.01 3.09 4.15
CA PHE A 100 -12.82 4.32 3.38
C PHE A 100 -11.87 4.08 2.20
N THR A 101 -11.86 4.94 1.19
CA THR A 101 -10.97 4.82 0.01
C THR A 101 -9.52 4.94 0.44
N LEU A 102 -8.68 3.94 0.17
CA LEU A 102 -7.29 3.91 0.65
C LEU A 102 -6.32 4.49 -0.38
N ALA A 103 -5.46 5.41 0.06
CA ALA A 103 -4.47 6.07 -0.77
C ALA A 103 -3.04 5.61 -0.48
N GLY A 104 -2.75 5.16 0.74
CA GLY A 104 -1.42 4.70 1.09
C GLY A 104 -1.34 3.87 2.36
N ILE A 105 -0.17 3.25 2.54
CA ILE A 105 0.14 2.36 3.66
C ILE A 105 1.59 2.46 4.09
N TRP A 106 1.82 2.41 5.40
CA TRP A 106 3.13 2.37 5.99
C TRP A 106 3.06 1.78 7.39
N GLY A 107 4.14 1.20 7.90
CA GLY A 107 4.17 0.68 9.28
C GLY A 107 5.54 0.69 9.91
N LEU A 108 5.54 0.44 11.22
CA LEU A 108 6.74 0.21 12.03
C LEU A 108 7.06 -1.30 12.11
N ASP A 109 6.02 -2.10 12.33
CA ASP A 109 6.05 -3.56 12.45
C ASP A 109 4.65 -4.15 12.10
N ASP A 110 4.49 -5.47 12.20
CA ASP A 110 3.24 -6.17 11.86
C ASP A 110 2.04 -5.86 12.78
N ARG A 111 2.28 -5.12 13.89
CA ARG A 111 1.30 -4.71 14.91
C ARG A 111 1.08 -3.20 14.95
N HIS A 112 1.79 -2.44 14.10
CA HIS A 112 1.71 -0.99 14.00
C HIS A 112 1.78 -0.60 12.52
N VAL A 113 0.73 -0.97 11.79
CA VAL A 113 0.55 -0.58 10.38
C VAL A 113 -0.50 0.52 10.32
N TYR A 114 -0.29 1.50 9.46
CA TYR A 114 -1.14 2.66 9.30
C TYR A 114 -1.55 2.77 7.84
N VAL A 115 -2.81 3.12 7.64
CA VAL A 115 -3.36 3.43 6.33
C VAL A 115 -4.05 4.77 6.36
N TRP A 116 -4.08 5.43 5.22
CA TRP A 116 -4.73 6.71 5.06
C TRP A 116 -5.45 6.81 3.72
N GLY A 117 -6.38 7.74 3.64
CA GLY A 117 -7.14 8.03 2.44
C GLY A 117 -8.32 8.94 2.72
N LEU A 118 -9.45 8.70 2.05
CA LEU A 118 -10.60 9.59 2.09
C LEU A 118 -11.91 8.85 2.37
N ARG A 119 -12.69 9.40 3.30
CA ARG A 119 -14.11 9.09 3.46
C ARG A 119 -14.93 10.19 2.79
N GLY A 120 -15.32 9.97 1.54
CA GLY A 120 -15.88 11.04 0.72
C GLY A 120 -14.83 12.11 0.45
N LYS A 121 -14.94 13.27 1.10
CA LYS A 121 -13.96 14.37 1.01
C LYS A 121 -13.10 14.51 2.27
N ASP A 122 -13.45 13.82 3.34
CA ASP A 122 -12.79 13.99 4.63
C ASP A 122 -11.57 13.05 4.73
N PRO A 123 -10.42 13.55 5.20
CA PRO A 123 -9.26 12.71 5.51
C PRO A 123 -9.62 11.64 6.53
N ALA A 124 -9.17 10.41 6.28
CA ALA A 124 -9.39 9.28 7.17
C ALA A 124 -8.10 8.49 7.36
N MET A 125 -7.90 7.99 8.58
CA MET A 125 -6.77 7.14 8.94
C MET A 125 -7.22 5.97 9.81
N ALA A 126 -6.52 4.85 9.68
CA ALA A 126 -6.70 3.70 10.56
C ALA A 126 -5.35 3.04 10.86
N THR A 127 -5.30 2.32 11.98
CA THR A 127 -4.14 1.52 12.39
C THR A 127 -4.53 0.06 12.59
N TRP A 128 -3.60 -0.83 12.29
CA TRP A 128 -3.69 -2.28 12.49
C TRP A 128 -2.91 -2.68 13.74
N ASP A 129 -3.54 -3.43 14.64
CA ASP A 129 -2.96 -3.86 15.92
C ASP A 129 -2.41 -5.30 15.93
N GLY A 130 -2.33 -5.94 14.76
CA GLY A 130 -2.03 -7.38 14.61
C GLY A 130 -3.27 -8.25 14.40
N ALA A 131 -4.49 -7.74 14.66
CA ALA A 131 -5.73 -8.50 14.55
C ALA A 131 -6.86 -7.77 13.83
N GLN A 132 -6.99 -6.45 14.02
CA GLN A 132 -8.06 -5.63 13.46
C GLN A 132 -7.59 -4.21 13.11
N TRP A 133 -8.31 -3.58 12.18
CA TRP A 133 -8.18 -2.17 11.88
C TRP A 133 -9.00 -1.34 12.87
N ARG A 134 -8.45 -0.21 13.32
CA ARG A 134 -9.14 0.78 14.16
C ARG A 134 -8.93 2.16 13.59
N GLU A 135 -9.99 2.94 13.50
CA GLU A 135 -9.87 4.35 13.14
C GLU A 135 -9.02 5.11 14.16
N VAL A 136 -8.21 6.04 13.67
CA VAL A 136 -7.40 6.95 14.48
C VAL A 136 -7.63 8.39 14.00
N PRO A 137 -7.36 9.40 14.84
CA PRO A 137 -7.43 10.79 14.40
C PRO A 137 -6.60 11.02 13.14
N SER A 138 -7.21 11.66 12.16
CA SER A 138 -6.57 12.12 10.93
C SER A 138 -6.29 13.63 11.05
N PRO A 139 -5.22 14.15 10.44
CA PRO A 139 -5.10 15.59 10.23
C PRO A 139 -6.25 16.12 9.35
N ASP A 140 -6.42 17.44 9.35
CA ASP A 140 -7.44 18.18 8.58
C ASP A 140 -7.06 18.39 7.10
N PHE A 141 -6.06 17.65 6.60
CA PHE A 141 -5.62 17.66 5.21
C PHE A 141 -5.48 16.23 4.66
N GLN A 142 -5.53 16.10 3.33
CA GLN A 142 -5.33 14.82 2.67
C GLN A 142 -3.87 14.37 2.82
N VAL A 143 -3.67 13.24 3.51
CA VAL A 143 -2.34 12.65 3.71
C VAL A 143 -1.84 12.04 2.40
N ASN A 144 -0.60 12.39 2.03
CA ASN A 144 0.13 11.81 0.90
C ASN A 144 1.27 10.89 1.32
N GLY A 145 1.76 11.06 2.55
CA GLY A 145 2.83 10.25 3.11
C GLY A 145 2.76 10.25 4.62
N LEU A 146 3.18 9.14 5.20
CA LEU A 146 3.28 8.93 6.63
C LEU A 146 4.61 8.24 6.93
N HIS A 147 5.30 8.68 7.97
CA HIS A 147 6.49 8.02 8.47
C HIS A 147 6.62 8.24 9.97
N GLY A 148 7.52 7.51 10.62
CA GLY A 148 7.76 7.65 12.04
C GLY A 148 8.80 6.66 12.56
N THR A 149 9.08 6.75 13.85
CA THR A 149 10.04 5.86 14.53
C THR A 149 9.46 5.15 15.75
N ALA A 150 8.28 5.59 16.21
CA ALA A 150 7.51 4.96 17.27
C ALA A 150 6.00 5.22 17.05
N PRO A 151 5.09 4.43 17.65
CA PRO A 151 3.64 4.59 17.45
C PRO A 151 3.09 5.96 17.88
N ASP A 152 3.81 6.64 18.77
CA ASP A 152 3.56 7.97 19.31
C ASP A 152 4.46 9.06 18.70
N LEU A 153 5.34 8.71 17.76
CA LEU A 153 6.21 9.64 17.03
C LEU A 153 6.04 9.44 15.52
N LEU A 154 4.97 10.01 14.99
CA LEU A 154 4.55 9.91 13.59
C LEU A 154 4.46 11.29 12.94
N VAL A 155 4.82 11.37 11.66
CA VAL A 155 4.74 12.58 10.83
C VAL A 155 3.94 12.28 9.57
N ALA A 156 2.83 12.99 9.40
CA ALA A 156 2.00 12.96 8.20
C ALA A 156 2.23 14.23 7.37
N VAL A 157 2.25 14.09 6.05
CA VAL A 157 2.45 15.20 5.10
C VAL A 157 1.36 15.28 4.05
N GLY A 158 0.98 16.50 3.68
CA GLY A 158 -0.04 16.82 2.67
C GLY A 158 0.52 17.22 1.31
N SER A 159 -0.38 17.53 0.36
CA SER A 159 0.00 17.94 -1.00
C SER A 159 0.50 19.38 -1.10
N LEU A 160 0.11 20.24 -0.17
CA LEU A 160 0.35 21.69 -0.18
C LEU A 160 1.43 22.08 0.84
N GLY A 161 2.22 21.10 1.31
CA GLY A 161 3.26 21.31 2.32
C GLY A 161 2.75 21.26 3.75
N GLU A 162 1.51 20.79 3.98
CA GLU A 162 0.99 20.58 5.33
C GLU A 162 1.78 19.48 6.05
N ILE A 163 1.99 19.67 7.35
CA ILE A 163 2.68 18.71 8.23
C ILE A 163 1.88 18.59 9.51
N SER A 164 1.64 17.36 9.95
CA SER A 164 1.08 17.06 11.27
C SER A 164 1.98 16.05 11.96
N CYS A 165 2.40 16.38 13.18
CA CYS A 165 3.17 15.49 14.03
C CYS A 165 2.26 14.97 15.14
N ARG A 166 2.20 13.66 15.30
CA ARG A 166 1.72 13.07 16.54
C ARG A 166 2.93 12.88 17.42
N ASP A 167 2.95 13.63 18.51
CA ASP A 167 3.93 13.54 19.59
C ASP A 167 3.13 13.60 20.89
N VAL A 168 3.34 12.65 21.80
CA VAL A 168 2.73 12.68 23.13
C VAL A 168 3.83 13.04 24.11
N ALA A 169 3.87 14.31 24.51
CA ALA A 169 4.65 14.72 25.68
C ALA A 169 4.05 14.13 26.97
#